data_AF-A0A9E4TTX4-F1
#
_entry.id   AF-A0A9E4TTX4-F1
#
_cell.length_a   1.000
_cell.length_b   1.000
_cell.length_c   1.000
_cell.angle_alpha   90.00
_cell.angle_beta   90.00
_cell.angle_gamma   90.00
#
_symmetry.space_group_name_H-M   'P 1'
#
loop_
_entity.id
_entity.type
_entity.pdbx_description
1 polymer ?
#
loop_
_entity_poly.entity_id
_entity_poly.type
_entity_poly.pdbx_seq_one_letter_code
_entity_poly.pdbx_strand_id
1 'polypeptide(L)'
;MLERPITKREAVSLATMLDTGLISYKHYMCWVDERIMLEDEPELWMLELAATKHSKTAICHLNSYAYSEPFEKIDSEACIDEFVAAEWLRYKRNEISWATFLLECGDHTDGNYAREDCEYFYYMLNDIEDSEYSISVEDKQSNEVFKRFSGVIREIESKYDEFLPYLKKYRESYGA
;
A
#
# COMPACT_ATOMS: atom_id res chain seq x y z
N MET A 1 -1.02 -18.33 -1.07
CA MET A 1 -1.84 -17.25 -0.45
C MET A 1 -3.25 -17.70 -0.09
N LEU A 2 -3.97 -18.44 -0.95
CA LEU A 2 -5.42 -18.70 -0.77
C LEU A 2 -5.81 -19.73 0.33
N GLU A 3 -4.90 -20.59 0.77
CA GLU A 3 -5.23 -21.70 1.71
C GLU A 3 -5.32 -21.28 3.18
N ARG A 4 -5.01 -20.02 3.51
CA ARG A 4 -5.11 -19.50 4.88
C ARG A 4 -6.06 -18.31 4.96
N PRO A 5 -6.79 -18.17 6.07
CA PRO A 5 -7.62 -16.99 6.30
C PRO A 5 -6.76 -15.72 6.28
N ILE A 6 -7.36 -14.63 5.81
CA ILE A 6 -6.76 -13.31 5.85
C ILE A 6 -6.74 -12.87 7.32
N THR A 7 -5.61 -12.36 7.78
CA THR A 7 -5.50 -11.79 9.13
C THR A 7 -5.91 -10.32 9.12
N LYS A 8 -6.30 -9.78 10.29
CA LYS A 8 -6.65 -8.36 10.43
C LYS A 8 -5.50 -7.43 10.03
N ARG A 9 -4.25 -7.84 10.34
CA ARG A 9 -3.05 -7.10 9.92
C ARG A 9 -2.88 -7.04 8.40
N GLU A 10 -3.18 -8.13 7.71
CA GLU A 10 -3.13 -8.17 6.24
C GLU A 10 -4.20 -7.31 5.60
N ALA A 11 -5.41 -7.29 6.17
CA ALA A 11 -6.46 -6.40 5.70
C ALA A 11 -6.03 -4.92 5.79
N VAL A 12 -5.33 -4.53 6.87
CA VAL A 12 -4.73 -3.19 6.97
C VAL A 12 -3.65 -2.97 5.92
N SER A 13 -2.73 -3.92 5.70
CA SER A 13 -1.73 -3.77 4.64
C SER A 13 -2.37 -3.60 3.25
N LEU A 14 -3.44 -4.34 2.95
CA LEU A 14 -4.18 -4.19 1.70
C LEU A 14 -4.85 -2.82 1.60
N ALA A 15 -5.41 -2.33 2.71
CA ALA A 15 -5.98 -0.99 2.77
C ALA A 15 -4.90 0.08 2.49
N THR A 16 -3.72 -0.03 3.09
CA THR A 16 -2.58 0.87 2.84
C THR A 16 -2.12 0.82 1.37
N MET A 17 -2.01 -0.37 0.77
CA MET A 17 -1.65 -0.50 -0.64
C MET A 17 -2.73 0.05 -1.59
N LEU A 18 -4.00 0.04 -1.18
CA LEU A 18 -5.10 0.68 -1.92
C LEU A 18 -5.11 2.20 -1.77
N ASP A 19 -4.78 2.69 -0.58
CA ASP A 19 -4.78 4.11 -0.24
C ASP A 19 -3.69 4.85 -1.01
N THR A 20 -2.48 4.28 -1.02
CA THR A 20 -1.36 4.71 -1.88
C THR A 20 -1.64 4.51 -3.38
N GLY A 21 -2.62 3.68 -3.75
CA GLY A 21 -2.87 3.33 -5.15
C GLY A 21 -1.84 2.38 -5.77
N LEU A 22 -0.95 1.77 -4.96
CA LEU A 22 -0.03 0.73 -5.41
C LEU A 22 -0.79 -0.46 -6.01
N ILE A 23 -1.95 -0.80 -5.42
CA ILE A 23 -2.93 -1.72 -5.99
C ILE A 23 -4.26 -1.00 -6.25
N SER A 24 -5.12 -1.64 -7.02
CA SER A 24 -6.43 -1.11 -7.40
C SER A 24 -7.42 -2.26 -7.59
N TYR A 25 -8.68 -1.94 -7.91
CA TYR A 25 -9.70 -2.95 -8.25
C TYR A 25 -9.20 -4.02 -9.23
N LYS A 26 -8.40 -3.61 -10.23
CA LYS A 26 -7.85 -4.53 -11.24
C LYS A 26 -6.89 -5.57 -10.66
N HIS A 27 -6.29 -5.28 -9.51
CA HIS A 27 -5.38 -6.18 -8.81
C HIS A 27 -6.15 -7.16 -7.94
N TYR A 28 -7.11 -6.68 -7.13
CA TYR A 28 -7.75 -7.53 -6.12
C TYR A 28 -9.03 -8.22 -6.58
N MET A 29 -9.72 -7.76 -7.65
CA MET A 29 -11.02 -8.34 -8.04
C MET A 29 -10.96 -9.86 -8.20
N CYS A 30 -10.07 -10.35 -9.09
CA CYS A 30 -9.96 -11.78 -9.34
C CYS A 30 -9.45 -12.56 -8.13
N TRP A 31 -8.72 -11.91 -7.23
CA TRP A 31 -8.25 -12.49 -5.98
C TRP A 31 -9.37 -12.67 -4.97
N VAL A 32 -10.25 -11.67 -4.82
CA VAL A 32 -11.44 -11.78 -3.95
C VAL A 32 -12.38 -12.85 -4.49
N ASP A 33 -12.64 -12.86 -5.81
CA ASP A 33 -13.51 -13.85 -6.44
C ASP A 33 -13.01 -15.29 -6.17
N GLU A 34 -11.71 -15.53 -6.32
CA GLU A 34 -11.14 -16.85 -6.03
C GLU A 34 -11.24 -17.23 -4.55
N ARG A 35 -11.10 -16.27 -3.63
CA ARG A 35 -11.29 -16.53 -2.18
C ARG A 35 -12.74 -16.87 -1.84
N ILE A 36 -13.69 -16.11 -2.36
CA ILE A 36 -15.13 -16.38 -2.18
C ILE A 36 -15.47 -17.81 -2.63
N MET A 37 -14.87 -18.28 -3.72
CA MET A 37 -15.13 -19.64 -4.24
C MET A 37 -14.51 -20.77 -3.40
N LEU A 38 -13.60 -20.46 -2.47
CA LEU A 38 -12.97 -21.43 -1.57
C LEU A 38 -13.65 -21.51 -0.20
N GLU A 39 -14.50 -20.54 0.13
CA GLU A 39 -15.19 -20.48 1.41
C GLU A 39 -16.65 -20.93 1.25
N ASP A 40 -17.08 -21.87 2.09
CA ASP A 40 -18.47 -22.34 2.10
C ASP A 40 -19.44 -21.21 2.51
N GLU A 41 -19.00 -20.35 3.43
CA GLU A 41 -19.74 -19.19 3.94
C GLU A 41 -18.82 -17.95 3.98
N PRO A 42 -18.64 -17.23 2.86
CA PRO A 42 -17.73 -16.09 2.78
C PRO A 42 -18.20 -14.94 3.66
N GLU A 43 -17.26 -14.32 4.38
CA GLU A 43 -17.57 -13.16 5.23
C GLU A 43 -18.08 -11.97 4.41
N LEU A 44 -19.00 -11.19 4.99
CA LEU A 44 -19.67 -10.08 4.32
C LEU A 44 -18.70 -9.06 3.70
N TRP A 45 -17.61 -8.74 4.39
CA TRP A 45 -16.64 -7.76 3.89
C TRP A 45 -15.96 -8.20 2.59
N MET A 46 -15.79 -9.52 2.35
CA MET A 46 -15.25 -10.04 1.09
C MET A 46 -16.24 -9.89 -0.05
N LEU A 47 -17.53 -10.19 0.21
CA LEU A 47 -18.60 -9.99 -0.76
C LEU A 47 -18.71 -8.50 -1.16
N GLU A 48 -18.65 -7.61 -0.17
CA GLU A 48 -18.67 -6.16 -0.40
C GLU A 48 -17.43 -5.68 -1.16
N LEU A 49 -16.25 -6.21 -0.84
CA LEU A 49 -15.00 -5.88 -1.51
C LEU A 49 -15.03 -6.31 -2.99
N ALA A 50 -15.54 -7.51 -3.30
CA ALA A 50 -15.68 -8.00 -4.68
C ALA A 50 -16.55 -7.08 -5.55
N ALA A 51 -17.62 -6.54 -4.96
CA ALA A 51 -18.55 -5.64 -5.63
C ALA A 51 -18.04 -4.19 -5.78
N THR A 52 -16.96 -3.85 -5.07
CA THR A 52 -16.50 -2.46 -4.95
C THR A 52 -15.36 -2.15 -5.90
N LYS A 53 -15.54 -1.17 -6.79
CA LYS A 53 -14.47 -0.66 -7.68
C LYS A 53 -13.72 0.55 -7.15
N HIS A 54 -14.35 1.31 -6.26
CA HIS A 54 -13.83 2.58 -5.78
C HIS A 54 -12.94 2.36 -4.55
N SER A 55 -11.66 2.76 -4.64
CA SER A 55 -10.64 2.43 -3.63
C SER A 55 -11.00 2.87 -2.21
N LYS A 56 -11.56 4.08 -2.02
CA LYS A 56 -11.93 4.55 -0.66
C LYS A 56 -13.01 3.67 -0.03
N THR A 57 -13.95 3.18 -0.83
CA THR A 57 -15.00 2.30 -0.35
C THR A 57 -14.44 0.91 -0.05
N ALA A 58 -13.52 0.40 -0.89
CA ALA A 58 -12.81 -0.85 -0.66
C ALA A 58 -12.00 -0.81 0.66
N ILE A 59 -11.32 0.31 0.93
CA ILE A 59 -10.60 0.56 2.19
C ILE A 59 -11.56 0.50 3.38
N CYS A 60 -12.77 1.09 3.27
CA CYS A 60 -13.77 0.98 4.34
C CYS A 60 -14.17 -0.47 4.64
N HIS A 61 -14.34 -1.33 3.63
CA HIS A 61 -14.66 -2.74 3.82
C HIS A 61 -13.49 -3.52 4.44
N LEU A 62 -12.25 -3.25 4.03
CA LEU A 62 -11.08 -3.86 4.66
C LEU A 62 -10.93 -3.44 6.13
N ASN A 63 -11.14 -2.15 6.42
CA ASN A 63 -11.06 -1.62 7.78
C ASN A 63 -12.22 -2.10 8.66
N SER A 64 -13.42 -2.31 8.11
CA SER A 64 -14.54 -2.88 8.89
C SER A 64 -14.20 -4.28 9.39
N TYR A 65 -13.49 -5.08 8.59
CA TYR A 65 -12.96 -6.37 9.02
C TYR A 65 -11.77 -6.22 9.98
N ALA A 66 -10.77 -5.42 9.62
CA ALA A 66 -9.54 -5.25 10.41
C ALA A 66 -9.81 -4.77 11.85
N TYR A 67 -10.85 -3.95 12.04
CA TYR A 67 -11.25 -3.40 13.34
C TYR A 67 -12.55 -4.01 13.87
N SER A 68 -12.99 -5.16 13.35
CA SER A 68 -14.13 -5.92 13.90
C SER A 68 -13.77 -6.67 15.18
N GLU A 69 -14.75 -7.31 15.84
CA GLU A 69 -14.50 -8.29 16.89
C GLU A 69 -13.95 -9.61 16.30
N PRO A 70 -13.06 -10.35 16.99
CA PRO A 70 -12.37 -9.97 18.22
C PRO A 70 -11.32 -8.89 17.94
N PHE A 71 -11.30 -7.80 18.73
CA PHE A 71 -10.37 -6.69 18.49
C PHE A 71 -8.92 -7.12 18.69
N GLU A 72 -8.07 -6.84 17.69
CA GLU A 72 -6.63 -7.10 17.73
C GLU A 72 -5.87 -5.77 17.81
N LYS A 73 -4.76 -5.78 18.57
CA LYS A 73 -3.87 -4.62 18.60
C LYS A 73 -3.05 -4.59 17.30
N ILE A 74 -3.40 -3.69 16.40
CA ILE A 74 -2.65 -3.43 15.18
C ILE A 74 -1.60 -2.36 15.49
N ASP A 75 -0.35 -2.64 15.12
CA ASP A 75 0.76 -1.71 15.30
C ASP A 75 0.64 -0.56 14.28
N SER A 76 0.31 0.64 14.77
CA SER A 76 0.15 1.83 13.94
C SER A 76 1.44 2.26 13.27
N GLU A 77 2.59 2.11 13.94
CA GLU A 77 3.90 2.50 13.39
C GLU A 77 4.23 1.66 12.16
N ALA A 78 4.02 0.34 12.27
CA ALA A 78 4.18 -0.57 11.14
C ALA A 78 3.24 -0.24 9.97
N CYS A 79 2.08 0.39 10.21
CA CYS A 79 1.17 0.78 9.12
C CYS A 79 1.66 2.03 8.37
N ILE A 80 2.27 2.99 9.07
CA ILE A 80 2.86 4.18 8.43
C ILE A 80 4.09 3.79 7.60
N ASP A 81 4.94 2.93 8.14
CA ASP A 81 6.11 2.41 7.42
C ASP A 81 5.71 1.65 6.14
N GLU A 82 4.59 0.92 6.17
CA GLU A 82 4.03 0.26 4.98
C GLU A 82 3.51 1.26 3.94
N PHE A 83 2.99 2.42 4.36
CA PHE A 83 2.58 3.49 3.45
C PHE A 83 3.80 4.04 2.70
N VAL A 84 4.87 4.39 3.43
CA VAL A 84 6.14 4.86 2.85
C VAL A 84 6.71 3.82 1.88
N ALA A 85 6.68 2.54 2.26
CA ALA A 85 7.13 1.46 1.39
C ALA A 85 6.30 1.33 0.11
N ALA A 86 4.98 1.50 0.20
CA ALA A 86 4.11 1.43 -0.97
C ALA A 86 4.30 2.64 -1.91
N GLU A 87 4.41 3.85 -1.38
CA GLU A 87 4.77 5.04 -2.17
C GLU A 87 6.16 4.89 -2.82
N TRP A 88 7.12 4.30 -2.11
CA TRP A 88 8.45 4.03 -2.66
C TRP A 88 8.38 3.13 -3.90
N LEU A 89 7.57 2.06 -3.87
CA LEU A 89 7.39 1.17 -5.02
C LEU A 89 6.75 1.90 -6.21
N ARG A 90 5.79 2.80 -5.95
CA ARG A 90 5.21 3.65 -7.00
C ARG A 90 6.25 4.57 -7.62
N TYR A 91 7.10 5.20 -6.80
CA TYR A 91 8.23 6.00 -7.26
C TYR A 91 9.19 5.16 -8.12
N LYS A 92 9.60 3.98 -7.66
CA LYS A 92 10.49 3.07 -8.41
C LYS A 92 9.92 2.61 -9.75
N ARG A 93 8.60 2.60 -9.88
CA ARG A 93 7.86 2.28 -11.12
C ARG A 93 7.59 3.49 -12.00
N ASN A 94 8.09 4.67 -11.64
CA ASN A 94 7.87 5.96 -12.30
C ASN A 94 6.37 6.35 -12.36
N GLU A 95 5.59 5.93 -11.38
CA GLU A 95 4.16 6.29 -11.29
C GLU A 95 3.96 7.65 -10.61
N ILE A 96 4.92 8.06 -9.80
CA ILE A 96 4.99 9.35 -9.11
C ILE A 96 6.41 9.90 -9.22
N SER A 97 6.55 11.22 -9.07
CA SER A 97 7.84 11.88 -8.97
C SER A 97 8.44 11.74 -7.56
N TRP A 98 9.75 11.99 -7.41
CA TRP A 98 10.39 12.03 -6.10
C TRP A 98 9.79 13.09 -5.18
N ALA A 99 9.48 14.28 -5.71
CA ALA A 99 8.83 15.34 -4.94
C ALA A 99 7.43 14.93 -4.45
N THR A 100 6.65 14.24 -5.29
CA THR A 100 5.36 13.66 -4.89
C THR A 100 5.53 12.62 -3.78
N PHE A 101 6.50 11.71 -3.92
CA PHE A 101 6.81 10.73 -2.88
C PHE A 101 7.09 11.40 -1.52
N LEU A 102 7.96 12.41 -1.51
CA LEU A 102 8.33 13.13 -0.29
C LEU A 102 7.16 13.88 0.33
N LEU A 103 6.35 14.56 -0.49
CA LEU A 103 5.17 15.29 -0.01
C LEU A 103 4.15 14.36 0.63
N GLU A 104 3.75 13.28 -0.06
CA GLU A 104 2.74 12.34 0.43
C GLU A 104 3.23 11.61 1.70
N CYS A 105 4.52 11.25 1.77
CA CYS A 105 5.10 10.66 2.98
C CYS A 105 5.16 11.66 4.13
N GLY A 106 5.50 12.92 3.88
CA GLY A 106 5.48 13.99 4.89
C GLY A 106 4.08 14.23 5.45
N ASP A 107 3.08 14.36 4.57
CA ASP A 107 1.68 14.54 4.95
C ASP A 107 1.15 13.35 5.77
N HIS A 108 1.50 12.12 5.37
CA HIS A 108 1.01 10.91 6.03
C HIS A 108 1.72 10.63 7.38
N THR A 109 2.96 11.09 7.54
CA THR A 109 3.72 10.91 8.80
C THR A 109 3.46 12.04 9.80
N ASP A 110 2.87 13.16 9.37
CA ASP A 110 2.53 14.27 10.25
C ASP A 110 1.49 13.86 11.30
N GLY A 111 1.82 14.08 12.58
CA GLY A 111 0.99 13.70 13.72
C GLY A 111 0.86 12.20 13.98
N ASN A 112 1.59 11.35 13.26
CA ASN A 112 1.58 9.89 13.42
C ASN A 112 2.91 9.37 13.98
N TYR A 113 2.85 8.27 14.74
CA TYR A 113 4.07 7.56 15.16
C TYR A 113 4.60 6.77 13.97
N ALA A 114 5.75 7.16 13.44
CA ALA A 114 6.42 6.55 12.30
C ALA A 114 7.92 6.42 12.60
N ARG A 115 8.62 5.57 11.81
CA ARG A 115 10.07 5.40 11.93
C ARG A 115 10.86 6.69 11.74
N GLU A 116 10.42 7.48 10.76
CA GLU A 116 10.90 8.83 10.52
C GLU A 116 9.68 9.76 10.55
N ASP A 117 9.85 10.93 11.15
CA ASP A 117 8.80 11.94 11.25
C ASP A 117 8.60 12.70 9.93
N CYS A 118 7.59 13.57 9.89
CA CYS A 118 7.30 14.39 8.72
C CYS A 118 8.46 15.34 8.37
N GLU A 119 9.25 15.80 9.35
CA GLU A 119 10.40 16.68 9.12
C GLU A 119 11.46 16.00 8.24
N TYR A 120 11.69 14.70 8.43
CA TYR A 120 12.59 13.92 7.57
C TYR A 120 12.25 14.06 6.08
N PHE A 121 10.97 13.93 5.73
CA PHE A 121 10.51 14.03 4.33
C PHE A 121 10.47 15.48 3.85
N TYR A 122 9.99 16.41 4.66
CA TYR A 122 9.91 17.82 4.28
C TYR A 122 11.29 18.47 4.12
N TYR A 123 12.29 18.09 4.90
CA TYR A 123 13.65 18.57 4.69
C TYR A 123 14.23 18.07 3.38
N MET A 124 13.99 16.80 3.02
CA MET A 124 14.37 16.30 1.70
C MET A 124 13.62 17.02 0.57
N LEU A 125 12.36 17.38 0.79
CA LEU A 125 11.54 18.10 -0.19
C LEU A 125 12.10 19.51 -0.45
N ASN A 126 12.43 20.24 0.61
CA ASN A 126 13.08 21.54 0.50
C ASN A 126 14.42 21.43 -0.23
N ASP A 127 15.25 20.45 0.12
CA ASP A 127 16.56 20.22 -0.53
C ASP A 127 16.42 19.94 -2.04
N ILE A 128 15.43 19.15 -2.45
CA ILE A 128 15.24 18.84 -3.88
C ILE A 128 14.72 20.06 -4.64
N GLU A 129 13.82 20.85 -4.04
CA GLU A 129 13.29 22.10 -4.61
C GLU A 129 14.39 23.17 -4.75
N ASP A 130 15.21 23.37 -3.72
CA ASP A 130 16.34 24.31 -3.71
C ASP A 130 17.44 23.91 -4.71
N SER A 131 17.53 22.62 -5.04
CA SER A 131 18.47 22.10 -6.04
C SER A 131 17.96 22.17 -7.48
N GLU A 132 16.78 22.78 -7.72
CA GLU A 132 16.07 22.78 -9.00
C GLU A 132 15.84 21.36 -9.54
N TYR A 133 15.46 20.42 -8.65
CA TYR A 133 15.21 19.02 -8.96
C TYR A 133 16.43 18.28 -9.54
N SER A 134 17.59 18.48 -8.90
CA SER A 134 18.84 17.82 -9.28
C SER A 134 18.77 16.30 -9.11
N ILE A 135 19.02 15.56 -10.19
CA ILE A 135 19.12 14.08 -10.19
C ILE A 135 20.12 13.59 -9.14
N SER A 136 21.23 14.31 -8.93
CA SER A 136 22.23 13.91 -7.94
C SER A 136 21.73 14.00 -6.49
N VAL A 137 20.83 14.95 -6.20
CA VAL A 137 20.19 15.10 -4.89
C VAL A 137 19.14 14.01 -4.71
N GLU A 138 18.31 13.78 -5.72
CA GLU A 138 17.32 12.69 -5.74
C GLU A 138 17.98 11.32 -5.56
N ASP A 139 19.05 11.02 -6.29
CA ASP A 139 19.78 9.76 -6.16
C ASP A 139 20.33 9.57 -4.74
N LYS A 140 20.84 10.63 -4.12
CA LYS A 140 21.37 10.56 -2.75
C LYS A 140 20.25 10.31 -1.75
N GLN A 141 19.16 11.07 -1.83
CA GLN A 141 18.02 10.98 -0.91
C GLN A 141 17.30 9.64 -1.06
N SER A 142 17.03 9.20 -2.30
CA SER A 142 16.39 7.92 -2.56
C SER A 142 17.22 6.75 -2.02
N ASN A 143 18.54 6.76 -2.21
CA ASN A 143 19.41 5.76 -1.60
C ASN A 143 19.38 5.77 -0.06
N GLU A 144 19.20 6.94 0.57
CA GLU A 144 19.04 7.04 2.01
C GLU A 144 17.72 6.43 2.48
N VAL A 145 16.60 6.83 1.86
CA VAL A 145 15.27 6.29 2.15
C VAL A 145 15.24 4.77 1.98
N PHE A 146 15.80 4.26 0.87
CA PHE A 146 15.87 2.82 0.65
C PHE A 146 16.60 2.09 1.78
N LYS A 147 17.73 2.61 2.27
CA LYS A 147 18.47 1.98 3.37
C LYS A 147 17.62 1.90 4.63
N ARG A 148 16.93 2.99 4.97
CA ARG A 148 16.09 3.08 6.18
C ARG A 148 14.87 2.18 6.11
N PHE A 149 14.23 2.07 4.95
CA PHE A 149 12.97 1.35 4.78
C PHE A 149 13.11 -0.01 4.08
N SER A 150 14.33 -0.46 3.77
CA SER A 150 14.58 -1.67 2.95
C SER A 150 13.85 -2.94 3.43
N GLY A 151 13.69 -3.13 4.74
CA GLY A 151 12.94 -4.26 5.30
C GLY A 151 11.47 -4.22 4.88
N VAL A 152 10.77 -3.13 5.21
CA VAL A 152 9.34 -2.97 4.92
C VAL A 152 9.07 -2.83 3.41
N ILE A 153 10.00 -2.25 2.65
CA ILE A 153 9.93 -2.20 1.18
C ILE A 153 9.85 -3.63 0.60
N ARG A 154 10.72 -4.54 1.06
CA ARG A 154 10.71 -5.94 0.58
C ARG A 154 9.45 -6.68 0.99
N GLU A 155 8.91 -6.40 2.18
CA GLU A 155 7.66 -7.01 2.64
C GLU A 155 6.48 -6.56 1.78
N ILE A 156 6.35 -5.26 1.50
CA ILE A 156 5.29 -4.74 0.64
C ILE A 156 5.49 -5.17 -0.81
N GLU A 157 6.72 -5.24 -1.31
CA GLU A 157 7.03 -5.77 -2.64
C GLU A 157 6.58 -7.22 -2.77
N SER A 158 6.90 -8.07 -1.78
CA SER A 158 6.44 -9.46 -1.76
C SER A 158 4.90 -9.55 -1.77
N LYS A 159 4.21 -8.71 -0.97
CA LYS A 159 2.73 -8.67 -0.98
C LYS A 159 2.19 -8.19 -2.32
N TYR A 160 2.80 -7.19 -2.93
CA TYR A 160 2.42 -6.69 -4.26
C TYR A 160 2.56 -7.76 -5.33
N ASP A 161 3.66 -8.52 -5.31
CA ASP A 161 3.93 -9.60 -6.25
C ASP A 161 2.87 -10.71 -6.19
N GLU A 162 2.29 -10.96 -5.02
CA GLU A 162 1.15 -11.88 -4.87
C GLU A 162 -0.09 -11.44 -5.67
N PHE A 163 -0.24 -10.14 -5.97
CA PHE A 163 -1.33 -9.60 -6.78
C PHE A 163 -1.06 -9.57 -8.29
N LEU A 164 0.18 -9.74 -8.73
CA LEU A 164 0.55 -9.69 -10.16
C LEU A 164 -0.16 -10.76 -11.01
N PRO A 165 -0.29 -12.03 -10.58
CA PRO A 165 -1.06 -13.03 -11.32
C PRO A 165 -2.53 -12.63 -11.51
N TYR A 166 -3.13 -12.00 -10.51
CA TYR A 166 -4.52 -11.54 -10.54
C TYR A 166 -4.71 -10.33 -11.45
N LEU A 167 -3.78 -9.39 -11.42
CA LEU A 167 -3.75 -8.28 -12.37
C LEU A 167 -3.66 -8.78 -13.82
N LYS A 168 -2.83 -9.80 -14.07
CA LYS A 168 -2.72 -10.45 -15.37
C LYS A 168 -4.06 -11.11 -15.76
N LYS A 169 -4.65 -11.90 -14.87
CA LYS A 169 -5.95 -12.55 -15.09
C LYS A 169 -7.07 -11.54 -15.38
N TYR A 170 -7.08 -10.42 -14.66
CA TYR A 170 -8.03 -9.33 -14.89
C TYR A 170 -7.88 -8.75 -16.31
N ARG A 171 -6.64 -8.47 -16.74
CA ARG A 171 -6.36 -7.97 -18.09
C ARG A 171 -6.78 -8.95 -19.17
N GLU A 172 -6.57 -10.25 -18.97
CA GLU A 172 -6.99 -11.29 -19.92
C GLU A 172 -8.51 -11.45 -19.99
N SER A 173 -9.21 -11.27 -18.87
CA SER A 173 -10.66 -11.49 -18.78
C SER A 173 -11.51 -10.26 -19.12
N TYR A 174 -10.97 -9.06 -18.87
CA TYR A 174 -11.71 -7.80 -18.95
C TYR A 174 -10.98 -6.68 -19.71
N GLY A 175 -9.74 -6.91 -20.13
CA GLY A 175 -8.96 -5.96 -20.93
C GLY A 175 -9.18 -6.18 -22.43
N ALA A 176 -10.25 -5.61 -22.96
CA ALA A 176 -10.38 -5.25 -24.37
C ALA A 176 -10.22 -3.73 -24.51
#